data_AF-A0A7X9DJ76-F1
#
_entry.id   AF-A0A7X9DJ76-F1
#
_cell.length_a   1.000
_cell.length_b   1.000
_cell.length_c   1.000
_cell.angle_alpha   90.00
_cell.angle_beta   90.00
_cell.angle_gamma   90.00
#
_symmetry.space_group_name_H-M   'P 1'
#
loop_
_entity.id
_entity.type
_entity.pdbx_description
1 polymer ?
#
loop_
_entity_poly.entity_id
_entity_poly.type
_entity_poly.pdbx_seq_one_letter_code
_entity_poly.pdbx_strand_id
1 'polypeptide(L)' 'MLSSWGVAGRMFDVLSKHNINIEMISTSEIGISCVIDAMYTELAVKAIHKEFIESNE' A
#
# COMPACT_ATOMS: atom_id res chain seq x y z
N MET A 1 1.09 -5.38 11.80
CA MET A 1 0.16 -6.24 11.04
C MET A 1 -0.31 -7.46 11.82
N LEU A 2 0.42 -7.89 12.86
CA LEU A 2 -0.07 -8.84 13.85
C LEU A 2 -1.53 -8.51 14.23
N SER A 3 -2.44 -9.44 13.96
CA SER A 3 -3.88 -9.37 14.27
C SER A 3 -4.76 -8.53 13.33
N SER A 4 -4.22 -7.89 12.29
CA SER A 4 -5.02 -7.11 11.32
C SER A 4 -5.02 -7.79 9.95
N TRP A 5 -5.97 -8.70 9.75
CA TRP A 5 -6.15 -9.41 8.49
C TRP A 5 -6.60 -8.47 7.36
N GLY A 6 -6.10 -8.70 6.15
CA GLY A 6 -6.51 -7.95 4.97
C GLY A 6 -5.85 -6.58 4.76
N VAL A 7 -4.98 -6.10 5.67
CA VAL A 7 -4.24 -4.84 5.45
C VAL A 7 -3.35 -4.93 4.21
N ALA A 8 -2.62 -6.03 4.03
CA ALA A 8 -1.80 -6.27 2.84
C ALA A 8 -2.63 -6.26 1.55
N GLY A 9 -3.74 -7.01 1.55
CA GLY A 9 -4.65 -7.11 0.41
C GLY A 9 -5.23 -5.75 0.02
N ARG A 10 -5.67 -4.95 0.99
CA ARG A 10 -6.17 -3.58 0.74
C ARG A 10 -5.07 -2.69 0.16
N MET A 11 -3.86 -2.74 0.69
CA MET A 11 -2.73 -1.96 0.15
C MET A 11 -2.43 -2.32 -1.30
N PHE A 12 -2.41 -3.61 -1.65
CA PHE A 12 -2.17 -4.06 -3.03
C PHE A 12 -3.34 -3.71 -3.97
N ASP A 13 -4.58 -3.78 -3.48
CA ASP A 13 -5.77 -3.36 -4.25
C ASP A 13 -5.72 -1.86 -4.59
N VAL A 14 -5.30 -1.00 -3.64
CA VAL A 14 -5.10 0.43 -3.90
C VAL A 14 -4.05 0.66 -4.99
N LEU A 15 -2.87 0.02 -4.87
CA LEU A 15 -1.81 0.16 -5.87
C LEU A 15 -2.27 -0.34 -7.26
N SER A 16 -3.02 -1.44 -7.30
CA SER A 16 -3.59 -1.99 -8.53
C SER A 16 -4.62 -1.07 -9.20
N LYS A 17 -5.51 -0.44 -8.42
CA LYS A 17 -6.50 0.55 -8.93
C LYS A 17 -5.85 1.75 -9.61
N HIS A 18 -4.64 2.11 -9.17
CA HIS A 18 -3.84 3.18 -9.76
C HIS A 18 -2.86 2.70 -10.84
N ASN A 19 -2.95 1.42 -11.23
CA ASN A 19 -2.07 0.79 -12.22
C ASN A 19 -0.58 0.90 -11.87
N ILE A 20 -0.24 0.84 -10.57
CA ILE A 20 1.12 0.91 -10.06
C ILE A 20 1.66 -0.51 -9.91
N ASN A 21 2.70 -0.83 -10.66
CA ASN A 21 3.37 -2.12 -10.58
C ASN A 21 4.24 -2.21 -9.31
N ILE A 22 4.25 -3.38 -8.69
CA ILE A 22 5.11 -3.68 -7.53
C ILE A 22 6.26 -4.56 -8.01
N GLU A 23 7.50 -4.09 -7.84
CA GLU A 23 8.70 -4.81 -8.26
C GLU A 23 9.19 -5.80 -7.21
N MET A 24 9.03 -5.43 -5.93
CA MET A 24 9.47 -6.25 -4.82
C MET A 24 8.57 -6.01 -3.61
N ILE A 25 8.36 -7.07 -2.82
CA ILE A 25 7.65 -7.01 -1.54
C ILE A 25 8.55 -7.61 -0.47
N SER A 26 8.66 -6.91 0.66
CA SER A 26 9.28 -7.40 1.89
C SER A 26 8.33 -7.18 3.05
N THR A 27 8.20 -8.17 3.93
CA THR A 27 7.21 -8.16 5.01
C THR A 27 7.85 -8.52 6.35
N SER A 28 7.36 -7.88 7.41
CA SER A 28 7.61 -8.26 8.80
C SER A 28 6.28 -8.44 9.54
N GLU A 29 6.35 -8.90 10.77
CA GLU A 29 5.20 -9.00 11.69
C GLU A 29 4.42 -7.68 11.86
N ILE A 30 5.13 -6.55 11.75
CA ILE A 30 4.54 -5.23 12.01
C ILE A 30 4.29 -4.41 10.75
N GLY A 31 4.98 -4.69 9.64
CA GLY A 31 4.90 -3.85 8.45
C GLY A 31 5.10 -4.57 7.12
N ILE A 32 4.72 -3.88 6.05
CA ILE A 32 4.97 -4.27 4.67
C ILE A 32 5.71 -3.14 3.99
N SER A 33 6.70 -3.48 3.19
CA SER A 33 7.45 -2.56 2.34
C SER A 33 7.43 -3.09 0.92
N CYS A 34 7.26 -2.20 -0.05
CA CYS A 34 7.25 -2.55 -1.46
C CYS A 34 8.08 -1.55 -2.27
N VAL A 35 8.72 -2.06 -3.32
CA VAL A 35 9.44 -1.25 -4.31
C VAL A 35 8.51 -1.02 -5.50
N ILE A 36 8.44 0.23 -5.95
CA ILE A 36 7.65 0.69 -7.10
C ILE A 36 8.50 1.66 -7.92
N ASP A 37 8.09 1.94 -9.15
CA ASP A 37 8.74 2.97 -9.96
C ASP A 37 8.62 4.35 -9.29
N ALA A 38 9.76 5.05 -9.22
CA ALA A 38 9.89 6.34 -8.57
C ALA A 38 8.87 7.37 -9.09
N MET A 39 8.48 7.30 -10.37
CA MET A 39 7.50 8.21 -10.97
C MET A 39 6.12 8.14 -10.31
N TYR A 40 5.77 7.00 -9.70
CA TYR A 40 4.48 6.79 -9.04
C TYR A 40 4.52 7.00 -7.52
N THR A 41 5.68 7.30 -6.94
CA THR A 41 5.86 7.41 -5.48
C THR A 41 4.84 8.34 -4.84
N GLU A 42 4.67 9.55 -5.38
CA GLU A 42 3.77 10.55 -4.79
C GLU A 42 2.30 10.11 -4.89
N LEU A 43 1.91 9.49 -6.00
CA LEU A 43 0.57 8.96 -6.21
C LEU A 43 0.29 7.78 -5.26
N ALA A 44 1.24 6.85 -5.14
CA ALA A 44 1.15 5.69 -4.26
C ALA A 44 0.97 6.11 -2.80
N VAL A 45 1.81 7.04 -2.32
CA VAL A 45 1.74 7.55 -0.94
C VAL A 45 0.39 8.21 -0.69
N LYS A 46 -0.08 9.09 -1.58
CA LYS A 46 -1.38 9.75 -1.44
C LYS A 46 -2.54 8.75 -1.44
N ALA A 47 -2.54 7.77 -2.36
CA ALA A 47 -3.59 6.78 -2.46
C ALA A 47 -3.67 5.88 -1.22
N ILE A 48 -2.51 5.43 -0.72
CA ILE A 48 -2.43 4.63 0.51
C ILE A 48 -2.84 5.47 1.72
N HIS A 49 -2.37 6.72 1.84
CA HIS A 49 -2.76 7.62 2.92
C HIS A 49 -4.28 7.83 2.95
N LYS A 50 -4.87 8.05 1.77
CA LYS A 50 -6.32 8.22 1.64
C LYS A 50 -7.12 6.99 2.10
N GLU A 51 -6.70 5.79 1.71
CA GLU A 51 -7.38 4.53 2.07
C GLU A 51 -7.26 4.14 3.54
N PHE A 52 -6.14 4.48 4.19
CA PHE A 52 -5.87 4.01 5.56
C PHE A 52 -6.05 5.08 6.64
N ILE A 53 -6.02 6.37 6.28
CA ILE A 53 -6.05 7.49 7.25
C ILE A 53 -7.25 8.40 7.02
N GLU A 54 -7.57 8.77 5.78
CA GLU A 54 -8.65 9.74 5.50
C GLU A 54 -10.05 9.11 5.39
N SER A 55 -10.16 7.81 5.14
CA SER A 55 -11.47 7.11 4.99
C SER A 55 -12.14 6.75 6.33
N ASN A 56 -11.69 7.36 7.43
CA ASN A 56 -12.24 7.20 8.78
C ASN A 56 -13.06 8.41 9.28
N GLU A 57 -13.52 9.29 8.37
CA GLU A 57 -14.59 10.27 8.67
C GLU A 57 -15.99 9.70 8.45
#